data_AF-A0A957TJ78-F1
#
_entry.id   AF-A0A957TJ78-F1
#
_cell.length_a   1.000
_cell.length_b   1.000
_cell.length_c   1.000
_cell.angle_alpha   90.00
_cell.angle_beta   90.00
_cell.angle_gamma   90.00
#
_symmetry.space_group_name_H-M   'P 1'
#
loop_
_entity.id
_entity.type
_entity.pdbx_description
1 polymer ?
#
loop_
_entity_poly.entity_id
_entity_poly.type
_entity_poly.pdbx_seq_one_letter_code
_entity_poly.pdbx_strand_id
1 'polypeptide(L)'
;DFYIVDRLKELIKYKGLQVAPAEIEATLLTHPAIADAAVIGKADEEAGEVPKAFVVLKGEATAAEIMTFIAERVAPHKRVREVEIIPQIPKSASGKILRRLLVEQEQAVQ
;
A
#
# COMPACT_ATOMS: atom_id res chain seq x y z
N ASP A 1 11.30 -16.51 -21.04
CA ASP A 1 10.06 -15.76 -21.32
C ASP A 1 9.65 -14.93 -20.12
N PHE A 2 9.56 -13.60 -20.26
CA PHE A 2 9.01 -12.72 -19.21
C PHE A 2 7.69 -12.13 -19.73
N TYR A 3 6.57 -12.66 -19.26
CA TYR A 3 5.26 -12.08 -19.52
C TYR A 3 4.94 -11.08 -18.41
N ILE A 4 5.01 -9.79 -18.74
CA ILE A 4 4.53 -8.72 -17.86
C ILE A 4 3.00 -8.64 -18.03
N VAL A 5 2.26 -9.28 -17.13
CA VAL A 5 0.79 -9.18 -17.07
C VAL A 5 0.41 -7.91 -16.28
N ASP A 6 0.68 -6.74 -16.86
CA ASP A 6 0.46 -5.43 -16.21
C ASP A 6 -0.77 -4.71 -16.79
N ARG A 7 -1.92 -5.39 -16.83
CA ARG A 7 -3.18 -4.81 -17.32
C ARG A 7 -4.43 -5.12 -16.49
N LEU A 8 -4.30 -5.78 -15.35
CA LEU A 8 -5.36 -5.77 -14.34
C LEU A 8 -4.87 -4.86 -13.21
N LYS A 9 -5.29 -3.59 -13.22
CA LYS A 9 -5.13 -2.72 -12.06
C LYS A 9 -5.88 -3.42 -10.92
N GLU A 10 -5.17 -4.03 -9.99
CA GLU A 10 -5.76 -4.59 -8.78
C GLU A 10 -6.27 -3.43 -7.94
N LEU A 11 -7.57 -3.15 -8.06
CA LEU A 11 -8.26 -2.13 -7.30
C LEU A 11 -8.71 -2.73 -5.98
N ILE A 12 -8.44 -2.00 -4.91
CA ILE A 12 -8.90 -2.35 -3.58
C ILE A 12 -10.40 -2.08 -3.51
N LYS A 13 -11.19 -3.07 -3.10
CA LYS A 13 -12.66 -2.99 -3.04
C LYS A 13 -13.11 -2.66 -1.62
N TYR A 14 -13.11 -1.38 -1.28
CA TYR A 14 -13.53 -0.89 0.04
C TYR A 14 -15.02 -0.50 0.02
N LYS A 15 -15.88 -1.24 0.71
CA LYS A 15 -17.32 -0.94 0.85
C LYS A 15 -18.01 -0.63 -0.49
N GLY A 16 -17.69 -1.42 -1.53
CA GLY A 16 -18.21 -1.25 -2.89
C GLY A 16 -17.56 -0.12 -3.71
N LEU A 17 -16.63 0.64 -3.13
CA LEU A 17 -15.82 1.65 -3.82
C LEU A 17 -14.48 1.05 -4.25
N GLN A 18 -13.98 1.51 -5.40
CA GLN A 18 -12.69 1.10 -5.92
C GLN A 18 -11.62 2.12 -5.54
N VAL A 19 -10.52 1.63 -4.98
CA VAL A 19 -9.38 2.45 -4.59
C VAL A 19 -8.16 1.96 -5.35
N ALA A 20 -7.50 2.87 -6.06
CA ALA A 20 -6.27 2.56 -6.78
C ALA A 20 -5.07 2.63 -5.83
N PRO A 21 -4.32 1.54 -5.61
CA PRO A 21 -3.14 1.56 -4.74
C PRO A 21 -2.11 2.62 -5.15
N ALA A 22 -1.88 2.77 -6.45
CA ALA A 22 -0.91 3.71 -7.02
C ALA A 22 -1.16 5.18 -6.63
N GLU A 23 -2.42 5.57 -6.40
CA GLU A 23 -2.77 6.93 -5.97
C GLU A 23 -2.31 7.19 -4.52
N ILE A 24 -2.53 6.20 -3.65
CA ILE A 24 -2.12 6.28 -2.25
C ILE A 24 -0.59 6.22 -2.16
N GLU A 25 0.05 5.36 -2.95
CA GLU A 25 1.51 5.26 -3.03
C GLU A 25 2.16 6.57 -3.47
N ALA A 26 1.64 7.19 -4.53
CA ALA A 26 2.13 8.49 -4.96
C ALA A 26 2.02 9.53 -3.85
N THR A 27 0.93 9.51 -3.08
CA THR A 27 0.74 10.39 -1.92
C THR A 27 1.74 10.07 -0.80
N LEU A 28 1.94 8.80 -0.45
CA LEU A 28 2.92 8.36 0.56
C LEU A 28 4.34 8.81 0.21
N LEU A 29 4.73 8.70 -1.06
CA LEU A 29 6.05 9.12 -1.54
C LEU A 29 6.30 10.64 -1.46
N THR A 30 5.26 11.44 -1.22
CA THR A 30 5.44 12.87 -0.92
C THR A 30 5.83 13.15 0.53
N HIS A 31 5.74 12.16 1.43
CA HIS A 31 6.15 12.31 2.82
C HIS A 31 7.68 12.37 2.92
N PRO A 32 8.27 13.38 3.58
CA PRO A 32 9.73 13.59 3.60
C PRO A 32 10.50 12.43 4.26
N ALA A 33 9.89 11.70 5.20
CA ALA A 33 10.51 10.56 5.85
C ALA A 33 10.36 9.22 5.09
N ILE A 34 9.61 9.16 3.97
CA ILE A 34 9.38 7.92 3.23
C ILE A 34 10.34 7.83 2.03
N ALA A 35 11.05 6.71 1.92
CA ALA A 35 11.90 6.37 0.77
C ALA A 35 11.14 5.60 -0.31
N ASP A 36 10.28 4.67 0.11
CA ASP A 36 9.56 3.78 -0.79
C ASP A 36 8.25 3.35 -0.17
N ALA A 37 7.25 3.03 -0.99
CA ALA A 37 5.93 2.65 -0.52
C ALA A 37 5.24 1.68 -1.47
N ALA A 38 4.46 0.77 -0.90
CA ALA A 38 3.56 -0.11 -1.63
C ALA A 38 2.24 -0.27 -0.85
N VAL A 39 1.12 -0.34 -1.55
CA VAL A 39 -0.21 -0.47 -0.95
C VAL A 39 -0.91 -1.71 -1.48
N ILE A 40 -1.54 -2.47 -0.59
CA ILE A 40 -2.36 -3.65 -0.95
C ILE A 40 -3.76 -3.52 -0.38
N GLY A 41 -4.69 -4.32 -0.90
CA GLY A 41 -5.94 -4.60 -0.22
C GLY A 41 -5.72 -5.69 0.82
N LYS A 42 -6.00 -5.38 2.08
CA LYS A 42 -6.06 -6.36 3.18
C LYS A 42 -7.52 -6.77 3.37
N ALA A 43 -7.78 -8.07 3.52
CA ALA A 43 -9.12 -8.57 3.77
C ALA A 43 -9.68 -8.00 5.08
N ASP A 44 -10.95 -7.58 5.06
CA ASP A 44 -11.66 -7.00 6.19
C ASP A 44 -13.10 -7.51 6.21
N GLU A 45 -13.57 -8.02 7.34
CA GLU A 45 -14.88 -8.67 7.45
C GLU A 45 -16.05 -7.70 7.19
N GLU A 46 -15.89 -6.41 7.51
CA GLU A 46 -16.96 -5.41 7.38
C GLU A 46 -16.87 -4.62 6.06
N ALA A 47 -15.66 -4.35 5.60
CA ALA A 47 -15.40 -3.51 4.43
C ALA A 47 -15.11 -4.30 3.14
N GLY A 48 -14.92 -5.62 3.24
CA GLY A 48 -14.41 -6.47 2.17
C GLY A 48 -12.90 -6.40 2.09
N GLU A 49 -12.38 -5.22 1.70
CA GLU A 49 -10.95 -4.93 1.72
C GLU A 49 -10.68 -3.52 2.27
N VAL A 50 -9.56 -3.37 2.98
CA VAL A 50 -9.04 -2.07 3.43
C VAL A 50 -7.65 -1.80 2.86
N PRO A 51 -7.31 -0.54 2.50
CA PRO A 51 -5.96 -0.22 2.09
C PRO A 51 -4.96 -0.39 3.25
N LYS A 52 -3.98 -1.26 3.07
CA LYS A 52 -2.80 -1.40 3.94
C LYS A 52 -1.56 -0.91 3.20
N ALA A 53 -0.74 -0.10 3.86
CA ALA A 53 0.50 0.41 3.30
C ALA A 53 1.72 -0.26 3.93
N PHE A 54 2.67 -0.63 3.09
CA PHE A 54 4.04 -0.97 3.46
C PHE A 54 4.92 0.22 3.11
N VAL A 55 5.76 0.64 4.06
CA VAL A 55 6.61 1.82 3.89
C VAL A 55 8.05 1.51 4.28
N VAL A 56 8.98 2.08 3.51
CA VAL A 56 10.41 2.10 3.84
C VAL A 56 10.75 3.53 4.26
N LEU A 57 11.34 3.68 5.43
CA LEU A 57 11.71 4.99 5.96
C LEU A 57 13.12 5.41 5.53
N LYS A 58 13.29 6.71 5.31
CA LYS A 58 14.59 7.41 5.18
C LYS A 58 14.80 8.50 6.23
N GLY A 59 13.89 8.57 7.19
CA GLY A 59 13.90 9.50 8.32
C GLY A 59 12.99 8.95 9.42
N GLU A 60 12.76 9.75 10.45
CA GLU A 60 11.91 9.35 11.58
C GLU A 60 10.44 9.63 11.27
N ALA A 61 9.61 8.59 11.36
CA ALA A 61 8.16 8.67 11.33
C ALA A 61 7.56 7.39 11.93
N THR A 62 6.43 7.54 12.60
CA THR A 62 5.63 6.44 13.13
C THR A 62 4.52 6.05 12.15
N ALA A 63 4.00 4.83 12.29
CA ALA A 63 2.84 4.38 11.53
C ALA A 63 1.64 5.33 11.69
N ALA A 64 1.40 5.83 12.91
CA ALA A 64 0.29 6.73 13.22
C ALA A 64 0.43 8.10 12.54
N GLU A 65 1.65 8.66 12.48
CA GLU A 65 1.91 9.92 11.76
C GLU A 65 1.69 9.76 10.26
N ILE A 66 2.13 8.63 9.68
CA ILE A 66 1.94 8.33 8.26
C ILE A 66 0.45 8.16 7.92
N MET A 67 -0.30 7.45 8.77
CA MET A 67 -1.75 7.31 8.60
C MET A 67 -2.47 8.66 8.66
N THR A 68 -2.11 9.51 9.62
CA THR A 68 -2.65 10.88 9.76
C THR A 68 -2.32 11.71 8.51
N PHE A 69 -1.07 11.68 8.06
CA PHE A 69 -0.62 12.40 6.87
C PHE A 69 -1.45 12.05 5.63
N ILE A 70 -1.72 10.76 5.39
CA ILE A 70 -2.56 10.32 4.28
C ILE A 70 -4.02 10.74 4.49
N ALA A 71 -4.54 10.59 5.71
CA ALA A 71 -5.95 10.88 6.01
C ALA A 71 -6.38 12.33 5.74
N GLU A 72 -5.43 13.27 5.83
CA GLU A 72 -5.62 14.70 5.51
C GLU A 72 -5.62 15.00 4.00
N ARG A 73 -5.07 14.10 3.17
CA ARG A 73 -4.80 14.35 1.74
C ARG A 73 -5.71 13.56 0.80
N VAL A 74 -6.38 12.52 1.29
CA VAL A 74 -7.24 11.66 0.48
C VAL A 74 -8.65 11.57 1.04
N ALA A 75 -9.61 11.24 0.18
CA ALA A 75 -10.99 11.01 0.58
C ALA A 75 -11.10 9.85 1.60
N PRO A 76 -12.10 9.85 2.50
CA PRO A 76 -12.21 8.87 3.59
C PRO A 76 -12.10 7.39 3.19
N HIS A 77 -12.61 7.02 2.01
CA HIS A 77 -12.58 5.66 1.48
C HIS A 77 -11.20 5.23 0.94
N LYS A 78 -10.30 6.18 0.64
CA LYS A 78 -8.92 5.90 0.18
C LYS A 78 -7.90 5.89 1.31
N ARG A 79 -8.33 6.20 2.53
CA ARG A 79 -7.43 6.26 3.69
C ARG A 79 -6.84 4.88 3.97
N VAL A 80 -5.55 4.87 4.27
CA VAL A 80 -4.86 3.69 4.77
C VAL A 80 -5.38 3.36 6.17
N ARG A 81 -5.68 2.08 6.42
CA ARG A 81 -6.15 1.57 7.72
C ARG A 81 -5.04 0.96 8.56
N GLU A 82 -3.95 0.55 7.92
CA GLU A 82 -2.81 -0.05 8.58
C GLU A 82 -1.52 0.30 7.84
N VAL A 83 -0.46 0.63 8.59
CA VAL A 83 0.86 0.91 8.06
C VAL A 83 1.85 -0.05 8.70
N GLU A 84 2.61 -0.75 7.86
CA GLU A 84 3.72 -1.60 8.27
C GLU A 84 5.03 -1.01 7.76
N ILE A 85 5.98 -0.78 8.66
CA ILE A 85 7.31 -0.29 8.31
C ILE A 85 8.20 -1.50 8.06
N ILE A 86 8.71 -1.62 6.84
CA ILE A 86 9.53 -2.76 6.41
C ILE A 86 10.90 -2.28 5.89
N PRO A 87 11.94 -3.12 5.92
CA PRO A 87 13.27 -2.71 5.48
C PRO A 87 13.36 -2.45 3.97
N GLN A 88 12.52 -3.10 3.15
CA GLN A 88 12.50 -2.90 1.70
C GLN A 88 11.16 -3.32 1.08
N ILE A 89 10.74 -2.65 0.00
CA ILE A 89 9.64 -3.11 -0.84
C ILE A 89 10.17 -4.16 -1.83
N PRO A 90 9.56 -5.36 -1.93
CA PRO A 90 9.97 -6.36 -2.90
C PRO A 90 9.69 -5.88 -4.32
N LYS A 91 10.72 -5.86 -5.16
CA LYS A 91 10.66 -5.38 -6.55
C LYS A 91 11.30 -6.38 -7.51
N SER A 92 10.82 -6.41 -8.75
CA SER A 92 11.45 -7.16 -9.83
C SER A 92 12.80 -6.55 -10.21
N ALA A 93 13.59 -7.26 -11.02
CA ALA A 93 14.83 -6.72 -11.59
C ALA A 93 14.62 -5.42 -12.39
N SER A 94 13.40 -5.16 -12.88
CA SER A 94 13.03 -3.92 -13.58
C SER A 94 12.45 -2.84 -12.65
N GLY A 95 12.51 -3.03 -11.32
CA GLY A 95 12.01 -2.07 -10.32
C GLY A 95 10.50 -2.09 -10.08
N LYS A 96 9.75 -3.03 -10.68
CA LYS A 96 8.30 -3.11 -10.48
C LYS A 96 7.98 -3.73 -9.12
N ILE A 97 7.06 -3.13 -8.37
CA ILE A 97 6.59 -3.68 -7.09
C ILE A 97 5.99 -5.08 -7.31
N LEU A 98 6.47 -6.06 -6.56
CA LEU A 98 5.96 -7.43 -6.56
C LEU A 98 4.86 -7.54 -5.50
N ARG A 99 3.69 -6.94 -5.77
CA ARG A 99 2.55 -6.86 -4.82
C ARG A 99 2.12 -8.20 -4.27
N ARG A 100 2.18 -9.25 -5.09
CA ARG A 100 1.89 -10.62 -4.70
C ARG A 100 2.66 -11.06 -3.46
N LEU A 101 3.96 -10.71 -3.37
CA LEU A 101 4.78 -11.10 -2.22
C LEU A 101 4.36 -10.36 -0.94
N LEU A 102 3.87 -9.13 -1.05
CA LEU A 102 3.33 -8.37 0.07
C LEU A 102 1.98 -8.92 0.53
N VAL A 103 1.13 -9.38 -0.40
CA VAL A 103 -0.13 -10.07 -0.07
C VAL A 103 0.16 -11.41 0.62
N GLU A 104 1.10 -12.19 0.11
CA GLU A 104 1.53 -13.45 0.74
C GLU A 104 2.12 -13.20 2.15
N GLN A 105 2.91 -12.14 2.33
CA GLN A 105 3.41 -11.72 3.65
C GLN A 105 2.26 -11.37 4.60
N GLU A 106 1.26 -10.60 4.14
CA GLU A 106 0.09 -10.24 4.97
C GLU A 106 -0.68 -11.49 5.42
N GLN A 107 -0.93 -12.41 4.49
CA GLN A 107 -1.69 -13.63 4.76
C GLN A 107 -0.95 -14.61 5.67
N ALA A 108 0.39 -14.58 5.70
CA ALA A 108 1.18 -15.43 6.58
C ALA A 108 1.19 -14.94 8.05
N VAL A 109 0.79 -13.69 8.29
CA VAL A 109 0.72 -13.08 9.63
C VAL A 109 -0.68 -13.21 10.24
N GLN A 110 -1.70 -13.50 9.43
CA GLN A 110 -3.08 -13.78 9.85
C GLN A 110 -3.29 -15.24 10.24
#